data_AF-A0A976KTZ7-F1
#
_entry.id   AF-A0A976KTZ7-F1
#
_cell.length_a   1.000
_cell.length_b   1.000
_cell.length_c   1.000
_cell.angle_alpha   90.00
_cell.angle_beta   90.00
_cell.angle_gamma   90.00
#
_symmetry.space_group_name_H-M   'P 1'
#
loop_
_entity.id
_entity.type
_entity.pdbx_description
1 polymer ?
#
loop_
_entity_poly.entity_id
_entity_poly.type
_entity_poly.pdbx_seq_one_letter_code
_entity_poly.pdbx_strand_id
1 'polypeptide(L)'
;MDEAEEPSLLPPAAQRQWALEELERLISKTGFSQLVVPPLIEPTEVFFPDRWGGGEQSVARLARRLLHYAGIDDHAVAIEIVEDAPPLADRAHAGAWFAASEPGVCRFGVTSAALREPTELVGALARAVAEAFRGLRGLVRRDTELEARLVDLTAVYLGFGVLTADAAVRHQGRGAGGMQTQRRVTRLGLLGPQLTCFALGVVMQLRDRPGEAKSVHDHLRPNERAFIRAARDWLTRQDPPIRQRLQIPDPATWAPPPSLDDFVGLAELEEGEDEPFEERRDIDRGVVGKNRGQMVFCVERSMARRFGYVGLFGTMMLGGVMARSSQGLEIDMAMISAVGVGLGTVGLLAGRLVRERRCSDPQCGALLPAGAEVCPRCEGTIAGTISDPKERLAAAERLAASQPTAENDAASKPAAGQDAASKSA
;
A
#
# COMPACT_ATOMS: atom_id res chain seq x y z
N MET A 1 43.81 9.24 10.52
CA MET A 1 43.22 10.27 9.65
C MET A 1 41.90 9.69 9.22
N ASP A 2 40.84 10.05 9.95
CA ASP A 2 39.47 9.69 9.60
C ASP A 2 39.08 10.48 8.34
N GLU A 3 39.04 9.80 7.20
CA GLU A 3 38.23 10.26 6.08
C GLU A 3 36.78 10.17 6.55
N ALA A 4 36.24 11.31 7.00
CA ALA A 4 34.81 11.48 7.07
C ALA A 4 34.28 11.26 5.65
N GLU A 5 33.75 10.05 5.42
CA GLU A 5 33.10 9.61 4.20
C GLU A 5 31.92 10.55 3.95
N GLU A 6 32.19 11.64 3.21
CA GLU A 6 31.16 12.51 2.69
C GLU A 6 30.22 11.58 1.90
N PRO A 7 28.91 11.50 2.23
CA PRO A 7 28.03 10.55 1.58
C PRO A 7 27.99 10.89 0.10
N SER A 8 28.74 10.14 -0.70
CA SER A 8 28.89 10.42 -2.12
C SER A 8 27.51 10.33 -2.74
N LEU A 9 27.00 11.47 -3.22
CA LEU A 9 25.68 11.55 -3.87
C LEU A 9 25.62 10.72 -5.17
N LEU A 10 26.79 10.28 -5.66
CA LEU A 10 26.94 9.42 -6.81
C LEU A 10 27.14 7.96 -6.37
N PRO A 11 26.61 6.97 -7.13
CA PRO A 11 26.99 5.57 -6.94
C PRO A 11 28.51 5.40 -7.13
N PRO A 12 29.15 4.37 -6.55
CA PRO A 12 30.56 4.04 -6.81
C PRO A 12 30.89 3.97 -8.31
N ALA A 13 32.13 4.31 -8.69
CA ALA A 13 32.54 4.39 -10.09
C ALA A 13 32.28 3.10 -10.88
N ALA A 14 32.55 1.94 -10.29
CA ALA A 14 32.28 0.65 -10.90
C ALA A 14 30.78 0.43 -11.19
N GLN A 15 29.89 0.90 -10.31
CA GLN A 15 28.44 0.79 -10.51
C GLN A 15 27.94 1.73 -11.61
N ARG A 16 28.47 2.96 -11.67
CA ARG A 16 28.16 3.90 -12.77
C ARG A 16 28.58 3.32 -14.11
N GLN A 17 29.80 2.77 -14.17
CA GLN A 17 30.33 2.12 -15.37
C GLN A 17 29.46 0.94 -15.80
N TRP A 18 29.11 0.06 -14.86
CA TRP A 18 28.20 -1.06 -15.08
C TRP A 18 26.84 -0.62 -15.65
N ALA A 19 26.22 0.40 -15.06
CA ALA A 19 24.91 0.87 -15.54
C ALA A 19 24.98 1.42 -16.97
N LEU A 20 26.05 2.13 -17.33
CA LEU A 20 26.24 2.63 -18.68
C LEU A 20 26.50 1.50 -19.69
N GLU A 21 27.30 0.50 -19.33
CA GLU A 21 27.56 -0.67 -20.18
C GLU A 21 26.29 -1.50 -20.41
N GLU A 22 25.47 -1.71 -19.36
CA GLU A 22 24.23 -2.46 -19.51
C GLU A 22 23.14 -1.67 -20.24
N LEU A 23 23.11 -0.33 -20.12
CA LEU A 23 22.27 0.51 -20.98
C LEU A 23 22.69 0.42 -22.44
N GLU A 24 23.99 0.50 -22.74
CA GLU A 24 24.51 0.33 -24.11
C GLU A 24 24.13 -1.05 -24.69
N ARG A 25 24.26 -2.12 -23.90
CA ARG A 25 23.84 -3.47 -24.28
C ARG A 25 22.33 -3.58 -24.52
N LEU A 26 21.52 -2.86 -23.75
CA LEU A 26 20.07 -2.83 -23.94
C LEU A 26 19.74 -2.08 -25.24
N ILE A 27 20.27 -0.86 -25.40
CA ILE A 27 20.09 -0.02 -26.60
C ILE A 27 20.50 -0.76 -27.88
N SER A 28 21.66 -1.42 -27.88
CA SER A 28 22.13 -2.18 -29.05
C SER A 28 21.21 -3.34 -29.44
N LYS A 29 20.42 -3.89 -28.51
CA LYS A 29 19.49 -5.00 -28.77
C LYS A 29 18.08 -4.55 -29.10
N THR A 30 17.60 -3.46 -28.51
CA THR A 30 16.19 -3.03 -28.60
C THR A 30 16.01 -1.70 -29.31
N GLY A 31 17.09 -1.01 -29.64
CA GLY A 31 17.09 0.33 -30.21
C GLY A 31 17.16 1.43 -29.16
N PHE A 32 17.45 2.66 -29.59
CA PHE A 32 17.53 3.82 -28.70
C PHE A 32 16.19 4.54 -28.54
N SER A 33 15.27 4.40 -29.49
CA SER A 33 14.06 5.22 -29.57
C SER A 33 13.23 5.17 -28.29
N GLN A 34 13.04 3.98 -27.71
CA GLN A 34 12.28 3.80 -26.47
C GLN A 34 12.87 4.59 -25.28
N LEU A 35 14.17 4.82 -25.26
CA LEU A 35 14.87 5.55 -24.20
C LEU A 35 14.65 7.06 -24.28
N VAL A 36 14.59 7.61 -25.49
CA VAL A 36 14.72 9.06 -25.72
C VAL A 36 13.51 9.71 -26.38
N VAL A 37 12.61 8.93 -27.00
CA VAL A 37 11.45 9.45 -27.74
C VAL A 37 10.19 9.54 -26.85
N PRO A 38 9.72 8.47 -26.17
CA PRO A 38 8.54 8.53 -25.31
C PRO A 38 8.70 9.51 -24.13
N PRO A 39 7.60 10.02 -23.53
CA PRO A 39 7.68 10.81 -22.31
C PRO A 39 8.24 9.99 -21.12
N LEU A 40 8.80 10.68 -20.11
CA LEU A 40 9.02 10.04 -18.81
C LEU A 40 7.67 9.96 -18.11
N ILE A 41 7.30 8.76 -17.65
CA ILE A 41 5.96 8.53 -17.12
C ILE A 41 5.89 8.98 -15.67
N GLU A 42 4.91 9.83 -15.36
CA GLU A 42 4.70 10.43 -14.04
C GLU A 42 3.49 9.81 -13.33
N PRO A 43 3.48 9.74 -11.99
CA PRO A 43 2.38 9.14 -11.24
C PRO A 43 1.20 10.12 -11.10
N THR A 44 0.65 10.61 -12.22
CA THR A 44 -0.43 11.59 -12.26
C THR A 44 -1.60 11.09 -13.10
N GLU A 45 -2.78 11.68 -12.90
CA GLU A 45 -3.99 11.38 -13.69
C GLU A 45 -3.83 11.72 -15.18
N VAL A 46 -2.86 12.57 -15.53
CA VAL A 46 -2.51 12.90 -16.92
C VAL A 46 -1.95 11.65 -17.62
N PHE A 47 -1.08 10.88 -16.95
CA PHE A 47 -0.53 9.63 -17.46
C PHE A 47 -1.36 8.39 -17.08
N PHE A 48 -2.22 8.50 -16.06
CA PHE A 48 -3.06 7.39 -15.60
C PHE A 48 -4.50 7.87 -15.39
N PRO A 49 -5.23 8.21 -16.47
CA PRO A 49 -6.60 8.74 -16.38
C PRO A 49 -7.64 7.65 -16.13
N ASP A 50 -7.25 6.37 -16.17
CA ASP A 50 -8.16 5.24 -16.02
C ASP A 50 -8.89 5.28 -14.67
N ARG A 51 -10.17 4.91 -14.68
CA ARG A 51 -10.94 4.77 -13.45
C ARG A 51 -10.32 3.70 -12.55
N TRP A 52 -10.12 4.05 -11.28
CA TRP A 52 -9.65 3.13 -10.26
C TRP A 52 -10.79 2.63 -9.36
N GLY A 53 -11.14 1.36 -9.52
CA GLY A 53 -12.08 0.61 -8.68
C GLY A 53 -11.40 -0.36 -7.72
N GLY A 54 -10.07 -0.53 -7.78
CA GLY A 54 -9.30 -1.38 -6.88
C GLY A 54 -9.54 -2.89 -7.03
N GLY A 55 -10.14 -3.32 -8.15
CA GLY A 55 -10.30 -4.73 -8.52
C GLY A 55 -9.36 -5.17 -9.66
N GLU A 56 -9.62 -6.36 -10.18
CA GLU A 56 -8.80 -7.00 -11.21
C GLU A 56 -8.77 -6.18 -12.51
N GLN A 57 -9.91 -5.62 -12.91
CA GLN A 57 -10.02 -4.85 -14.15
C GLN A 57 -9.26 -3.54 -14.05
N SER A 58 -9.31 -2.89 -12.87
CA SER A 58 -8.51 -1.68 -12.61
C SER A 58 -7.01 -1.94 -12.76
N VAL A 59 -6.53 -3.07 -12.24
CA VAL A 59 -5.13 -3.49 -12.42
C VAL A 59 -4.83 -3.84 -13.87
N ALA A 60 -5.74 -4.51 -14.56
CA ALA A 60 -5.56 -4.91 -15.96
C ALA A 60 -5.43 -3.68 -16.87
N ARG A 61 -6.26 -2.65 -16.67
CA ARG A 61 -6.14 -1.36 -17.38
C ARG A 61 -4.78 -0.71 -17.14
N LEU A 62 -4.38 -0.62 -15.89
CA LEU A 62 -3.09 -0.04 -15.51
C LEU A 62 -1.90 -0.79 -16.13
N ALA A 63 -1.91 -2.13 -16.07
CA ALA A 63 -0.86 -2.96 -16.66
C ALA A 63 -0.84 -2.87 -18.19
N ARG A 64 -2.00 -2.83 -18.84
CA ARG A 64 -2.11 -2.64 -20.30
C ARG A 64 -1.56 -1.29 -20.73
N ARG A 65 -1.89 -0.22 -19.98
CA ARG A 65 -1.34 1.11 -20.22
C ARG A 65 0.18 1.15 -20.08
N LEU A 66 0.72 0.48 -19.06
CA LEU A 66 2.17 0.36 -18.89
C LEU A 66 2.83 -0.45 -20.01
N LEU A 67 2.20 -1.54 -20.49
CA LEU A 67 2.68 -2.28 -21.66
C LEU A 67 2.70 -1.40 -22.91
N HIS A 68 1.65 -0.60 -23.12
CA HIS A 68 1.57 0.34 -24.23
C HIS A 68 2.67 1.41 -24.15
N TYR A 69 2.94 1.98 -22.97
CA TYR A 69 4.10 2.87 -22.77
C TYR A 69 5.43 2.19 -23.09
N ALA A 70 5.54 0.87 -22.85
CA ALA A 70 6.71 0.06 -23.17
C ALA A 70 6.77 -0.38 -24.66
N GLY A 71 5.81 0.02 -25.50
CA GLY A 71 5.71 -0.37 -26.90
C GLY A 71 5.34 -1.84 -27.10
N ILE A 72 4.48 -2.39 -26.23
CA ILE A 72 3.94 -3.74 -26.29
C ILE A 72 2.42 -3.65 -26.41
N ASP A 73 1.93 -3.64 -27.65
CA ASP A 73 0.52 -3.36 -27.97
C ASP A 73 -0.26 -4.62 -28.38
N ASP A 74 0.46 -5.69 -28.70
CA ASP A 74 -0.06 -6.94 -29.25
C ASP A 74 -0.35 -8.00 -28.18
N HIS A 75 -0.29 -7.65 -26.90
CA HIS A 75 -0.50 -8.57 -25.79
C HIS A 75 -1.69 -8.15 -24.92
N ALA A 76 -2.66 -9.06 -24.80
CA ALA A 76 -3.68 -8.97 -23.76
C ALA A 76 -3.05 -9.10 -22.36
N VAL A 77 -3.79 -8.62 -21.36
CA VAL A 77 -3.37 -8.63 -19.96
C VAL A 77 -4.32 -9.52 -19.18
N ALA A 78 -3.75 -10.41 -18.37
CA ALA A 78 -4.49 -11.19 -17.39
C ALA A 78 -3.88 -10.93 -16.00
N ILE A 79 -4.74 -10.69 -15.01
CA ILE A 79 -4.35 -10.34 -13.65
C ILE A 79 -4.81 -11.44 -12.69
N GLU A 80 -3.93 -11.85 -11.79
CA GLU A 80 -4.29 -12.72 -10.67
C GLU A 80 -4.12 -11.95 -9.36
N ILE A 81 -5.20 -11.78 -8.60
CA ILE A 81 -5.12 -11.19 -7.25
C ILE A 81 -4.97 -12.31 -6.23
N VAL A 82 -3.88 -12.28 -5.47
CA VAL A 82 -3.60 -13.24 -4.39
C VAL A 82 -3.71 -12.58 -3.02
N GLU A 83 -4.15 -13.30 -1.99
CA GLU A 83 -4.17 -12.77 -0.62
C GLU A 83 -2.76 -12.54 -0.10
N ASP A 84 -1.94 -13.59 -0.17
CA ASP A 84 -0.52 -13.59 0.18
C ASP A 84 0.32 -13.93 -1.04
N ALA A 85 1.46 -13.25 -1.16
CA ALA A 85 2.39 -13.57 -2.23
C ALA A 85 2.94 -15.00 -2.08
N PRO A 86 3.10 -15.75 -3.18
CA PRO A 86 3.68 -17.08 -3.11
C PRO A 86 5.10 -17.03 -2.51
N PRO A 87 5.49 -18.00 -1.65
CA PRO A 87 6.79 -18.01 -0.98
C PRO A 87 7.98 -18.15 -1.94
N LEU A 88 7.74 -18.59 -3.18
CA LEU A 88 8.76 -18.65 -4.24
C LEU A 88 9.04 -17.29 -4.89
N ALA A 89 8.25 -16.26 -4.60
CA ALA A 89 8.45 -14.93 -5.13
C ALA A 89 9.22 -14.06 -4.13
N ASP A 90 10.55 -14.22 -4.08
CA ASP A 90 11.46 -13.17 -3.58
C ASP A 90 11.23 -11.82 -4.31
N ARG A 91 10.50 -11.85 -5.44
CA ARG A 91 10.03 -10.72 -6.25
C ARG A 91 8.79 -10.02 -5.69
N ALA A 92 8.04 -10.63 -4.78
CA ALA A 92 6.73 -10.14 -4.34
C ALA A 92 6.77 -9.10 -3.22
N HIS A 93 7.96 -8.75 -2.72
CA HIS A 93 8.13 -7.59 -1.83
C HIS A 93 7.67 -6.26 -2.47
N ALA A 94 7.46 -6.26 -3.79
CA ALA A 94 6.93 -5.17 -4.59
C ALA A 94 5.39 -5.07 -4.61
N GLY A 95 4.64 -6.09 -4.20
CA GLY A 95 3.18 -6.09 -4.28
C GLY A 95 2.59 -6.46 -5.66
N ALA A 96 3.40 -6.48 -6.73
CA ALA A 96 3.05 -6.99 -8.07
C ALA A 96 4.26 -7.70 -8.72
N TRP A 97 4.00 -8.67 -9.62
CA TRP A 97 5.04 -9.39 -10.36
C TRP A 97 4.54 -9.86 -11.74
N PHE A 98 5.49 -10.14 -12.63
CA PHE A 98 5.21 -10.80 -13.91
C PHE A 98 5.26 -12.32 -13.71
N ALA A 99 4.16 -13.01 -14.03
CA ALA A 99 4.04 -14.45 -13.80
C ALA A 99 4.53 -15.25 -15.02
N ALA A 100 4.02 -14.92 -16.21
CA ALA A 100 4.38 -15.60 -17.46
C ALA A 100 3.92 -14.79 -18.69
N SER A 101 4.56 -15.07 -19.83
CA SER A 101 4.02 -14.73 -21.15
C SER A 101 3.56 -16.01 -21.86
N GLU A 102 2.32 -16.00 -22.31
CA GLU A 102 1.79 -16.93 -23.31
C GLU A 102 1.63 -16.20 -24.65
N PRO A 103 1.44 -16.91 -25.78
CA PRO A 103 1.23 -16.26 -27.07
C PRO A 103 0.10 -15.22 -27.00
N GLY A 104 0.46 -13.94 -27.12
CA GLY A 104 -0.48 -12.81 -27.10
C GLY A 104 -1.06 -12.46 -25.72
N VAL A 105 -0.56 -13.01 -24.61
CA VAL A 105 -1.05 -12.69 -23.26
C VAL A 105 0.10 -12.54 -22.25
N CYS A 106 0.16 -11.41 -21.56
CA CYS A 106 1.00 -11.19 -20.39
C CYS A 106 0.20 -11.42 -19.10
N ARG A 107 0.63 -12.39 -18.29
CA ARG A 107 0.05 -12.66 -16.96
C ARG A 107 0.83 -11.94 -15.87
N PHE A 108 0.11 -11.19 -15.03
CA PHE A 108 0.67 -10.52 -13.86
C PHE A 108 -0.07 -10.99 -12.60
N GLY A 109 0.66 -11.05 -11.50
CA GLY A 109 0.07 -11.25 -10.19
C GLY A 109 0.19 -10.01 -9.33
N VAL A 110 -0.82 -9.77 -8.48
CA VAL A 110 -0.88 -8.65 -7.55
C VAL A 110 -1.36 -9.12 -6.19
N THR A 111 -0.72 -8.63 -5.14
CA THR A 111 -1.18 -8.91 -3.76
C THR A 111 -2.39 -8.05 -3.42
N SER A 112 -3.34 -8.63 -2.70
CA SER A 112 -4.54 -7.93 -2.22
C SER A 112 -4.21 -6.68 -1.40
N ALA A 113 -3.09 -6.69 -0.67
CA ALA A 113 -2.59 -5.56 0.09
C ALA A 113 -2.15 -4.39 -0.80
N ALA A 114 -1.51 -4.65 -1.94
CA ALA A 114 -1.04 -3.63 -2.86
C ALA A 114 -2.19 -2.82 -3.51
N LEU A 115 -3.38 -3.42 -3.62
CA LEU A 115 -4.58 -2.73 -4.13
C LEU A 115 -5.02 -1.56 -3.24
N ARG A 116 -4.59 -1.52 -1.98
CA ARG A 116 -4.88 -0.42 -1.04
C ARG A 116 -3.94 0.77 -1.21
N GLU A 117 -2.84 0.58 -1.92
CA GLU A 117 -1.79 1.57 -2.11
C GLU A 117 -1.55 1.78 -3.62
N PRO A 118 -2.52 2.35 -4.37
CA PRO A 118 -2.49 2.39 -5.83
C PRO A 118 -1.22 3.05 -6.40
N THR A 119 -0.72 4.11 -5.76
CA THR A 119 0.53 4.75 -6.17
C THR A 119 1.74 3.81 -6.06
N GLU A 120 1.79 2.95 -5.04
CA GLU A 120 2.86 1.95 -4.91
C GLU A 120 2.72 0.85 -5.96
N LEU A 121 1.48 0.42 -6.20
CA LEU A 121 1.17 -0.60 -7.19
C LEU A 121 1.58 -0.19 -8.60
N VAL A 122 1.44 1.09 -8.98
CA VAL A 122 1.90 1.61 -10.27
C VAL A 122 3.41 1.38 -10.45
N GLY A 123 4.23 1.72 -9.46
CA GLY A 123 5.68 1.48 -9.51
C GLY A 123 6.03 -0.01 -9.59
N ALA A 124 5.31 -0.84 -8.85
CA ALA A 124 5.48 -2.30 -8.87
C ALA A 124 5.12 -2.94 -10.22
N LEU A 125 3.99 -2.54 -10.80
CA LEU A 125 3.56 -2.98 -12.12
C LEU A 125 4.51 -2.48 -13.21
N ALA A 126 5.03 -1.25 -13.10
CA ALA A 126 6.02 -0.75 -14.04
C ALA A 126 7.29 -1.61 -14.06
N ARG A 127 7.74 -2.06 -12.88
CA ARG A 127 8.84 -3.04 -12.78
C ARG A 127 8.46 -4.40 -13.37
N ALA A 128 7.25 -4.89 -13.10
CA ALA A 128 6.76 -6.15 -13.67
C ALA A 128 6.65 -6.09 -15.20
N VAL A 129 6.25 -4.95 -15.77
CA VAL A 129 6.22 -4.71 -17.22
C VAL A 129 7.65 -4.67 -17.79
N ALA A 130 8.61 -4.08 -17.07
CA ALA A 130 10.01 -4.16 -17.48
C ALA A 130 10.53 -5.62 -17.51
N GLU A 131 10.07 -6.46 -16.58
CA GLU A 131 10.36 -7.90 -16.60
C GLU A 131 9.70 -8.59 -17.80
N ALA A 132 8.43 -8.31 -18.09
CA ALA A 132 7.71 -8.81 -19.26
C ALA A 132 8.42 -8.41 -20.56
N PHE A 133 8.81 -7.14 -20.71
CA PHE A 133 9.57 -6.62 -21.86
C PHE A 133 10.85 -7.42 -22.12
N ARG A 134 11.59 -7.73 -21.04
CA ARG A 134 12.83 -8.53 -21.15
C ARG A 134 12.53 -9.98 -21.53
N GLY A 135 11.47 -10.56 -20.97
CA GLY A 135 10.99 -11.91 -21.31
C GLY A 135 10.64 -12.04 -22.78
N LEU A 136 9.76 -11.17 -23.27
CA LEU A 136 9.27 -11.16 -24.66
C LEU A 136 10.38 -10.94 -25.69
N ARG A 137 11.44 -10.21 -25.33
CA ARG A 137 12.59 -9.92 -26.21
C ARG A 137 13.79 -10.85 -26.01
N GLY A 138 13.66 -11.92 -25.20
CA GLY A 138 14.73 -12.88 -24.97
C GLY A 138 15.98 -12.26 -24.31
N LEU A 139 15.80 -11.25 -23.46
CA LEU A 139 16.88 -10.53 -22.80
C LEU A 139 17.27 -11.11 -21.43
N VAL A 140 16.46 -12.03 -20.90
CA VAL A 140 16.57 -12.62 -19.56
C VAL A 140 17.94 -13.27 -19.33
N ARG A 141 18.51 -13.06 -18.14
CA ARG A 141 19.72 -13.71 -17.64
C ARG A 141 19.39 -14.80 -16.63
N ARG A 142 20.24 -15.85 -16.58
CA ARG A 142 20.09 -16.97 -15.64
C ARG A 142 20.39 -16.57 -14.20
N ASP A 143 21.32 -15.64 -14.00
CA ASP A 143 21.61 -15.08 -12.70
C ASP A 143 20.42 -14.22 -12.25
N THR A 144 19.76 -14.67 -11.19
CA THR A 144 18.52 -14.06 -10.70
C THR A 144 18.74 -12.68 -10.09
N GLU A 145 19.87 -12.47 -9.40
CA GLU A 145 20.17 -11.18 -8.78
C GLU A 145 20.55 -10.15 -9.84
N LEU A 146 21.41 -10.54 -10.78
CA LEU A 146 21.77 -9.71 -11.92
C LEU A 146 20.53 -9.37 -12.75
N GLU A 147 19.68 -10.35 -13.07
CA GLU A 147 18.46 -10.13 -13.83
C GLU A 147 17.53 -9.15 -13.12
N ALA A 148 17.35 -9.26 -11.81
CA ALA A 148 16.53 -8.33 -11.05
C ALA A 148 17.06 -6.89 -11.07
N ARG A 149 18.40 -6.68 -11.11
CA ARG A 149 19.00 -5.35 -11.33
C ARG A 149 18.82 -4.85 -12.76
N LEU A 150 18.90 -5.74 -13.75
CA LEU A 150 18.67 -5.40 -15.15
C LEU A 150 17.20 -5.07 -15.43
N VAL A 151 16.25 -5.69 -14.71
CA VAL A 151 14.83 -5.33 -14.75
C VAL A 151 14.62 -3.89 -14.28
N ASP A 152 15.23 -3.47 -13.16
CA ASP A 152 15.15 -2.07 -12.70
C ASP A 152 15.75 -1.09 -13.72
N LEU A 153 16.91 -1.43 -14.28
CA LEU A 153 17.55 -0.60 -15.32
C LEU A 153 16.68 -0.52 -16.57
N THR A 154 16.02 -1.62 -16.92
CA THR A 154 15.07 -1.68 -18.04
C THR A 154 13.85 -0.83 -17.76
N ALA A 155 13.33 -0.79 -16.52
CA ALA A 155 12.22 0.09 -16.16
C ALA A 155 12.58 1.58 -16.39
N VAL A 156 13.80 1.99 -16.05
CA VAL A 156 14.30 3.33 -16.38
C VAL A 156 14.39 3.54 -17.90
N TYR A 157 14.90 2.55 -18.63
CA TYR A 157 14.98 2.60 -20.10
C TYR A 157 13.62 2.75 -20.78
N LEU A 158 12.57 2.15 -20.21
CA LEU A 158 11.20 2.24 -20.70
C LEU A 158 10.48 3.54 -20.34
N GLY A 159 11.13 4.45 -19.60
CA GLY A 159 10.54 5.72 -19.16
C GLY A 159 9.87 5.66 -17.77
N PHE A 160 9.96 4.54 -17.05
CA PHE A 160 9.36 4.36 -15.72
C PHE A 160 10.28 4.77 -14.56
N GLY A 161 11.37 5.48 -14.84
CA GLY A 161 12.35 5.85 -13.83
C GLY A 161 11.78 6.72 -12.70
N VAL A 162 10.82 7.59 -13.00
CA VAL A 162 10.15 8.41 -11.97
C VAL A 162 9.30 7.55 -11.04
N LEU A 163 8.55 6.60 -11.59
CA LEU A 163 7.68 5.68 -10.85
C LEU A 163 8.49 4.75 -9.93
N THR A 164 9.67 4.32 -10.39
CA THR A 164 10.49 3.33 -9.69
C THR A 164 11.51 3.95 -8.73
N ALA A 165 11.95 5.20 -8.96
CA ALA A 165 12.90 5.89 -8.08
C ALA A 165 12.34 6.13 -6.67
N ASP A 166 11.10 6.61 -6.55
CA ASP A 166 10.45 6.80 -5.25
C ASP A 166 10.15 5.46 -4.56
N ALA A 167 9.81 4.43 -5.33
CA ALA A 167 9.48 3.10 -4.80
C ALA A 167 10.72 2.29 -4.36
N ALA A 168 11.94 2.66 -4.77
CA ALA A 168 13.16 1.88 -4.53
C ALA A 168 13.49 1.65 -3.04
N VAL A 169 13.16 2.59 -2.15
CA VAL A 169 13.28 2.41 -0.68
C VAL A 169 12.15 3.13 0.03
N ARG A 170 11.31 2.37 0.76
CA ARG A 170 10.30 2.94 1.67
C ARG A 170 10.52 2.51 3.11
N HIS A 171 10.23 3.42 4.02
CA HIS A 171 10.22 3.20 5.45
C HIS A 171 8.78 3.35 5.95
N GLN A 172 8.06 2.26 6.14
CA GLN A 172 6.76 2.28 6.80
C GLN A 172 6.97 2.21 8.31
N GLY A 173 6.66 3.31 9.02
CA GLY A 173 6.56 3.32 10.47
C GLY A 173 5.12 3.00 10.88
N ARG A 174 4.85 1.79 11.38
CA ARG A 174 3.51 1.47 11.88
C ARG A 174 3.44 1.91 13.35
N GLY A 175 2.63 2.93 13.63
CA GLY A 175 2.35 3.38 14.99
C GLY A 175 1.46 2.38 15.72
N ALA A 176 2.05 1.35 16.32
CA ALA A 176 1.33 0.35 17.10
C ALA A 176 1.09 0.85 18.54
N GLY A 177 0.22 1.85 18.73
CA GLY A 177 -0.44 2.16 20.02
C GLY A 177 0.43 2.20 21.29
N GLY A 178 1.73 2.44 21.17
CA GLY A 178 2.75 2.30 22.21
C GLY A 178 4.12 2.76 21.71
N MET A 179 5.08 2.88 22.62
CA MET A 179 6.39 3.54 22.41
C MET A 179 7.37 2.79 21.48
N GLN A 180 6.90 1.78 20.73
CA GLN A 180 7.70 1.05 19.76
C GLN A 180 7.11 1.21 18.36
N THR A 181 7.67 2.13 17.59
CA THR A 181 7.48 2.23 16.14
C THR A 181 8.33 1.15 15.47
N GLN A 182 7.69 0.06 15.02
CA GLN A 182 8.36 -0.86 14.10
C GLN A 182 8.48 -0.20 12.73
N ARG A 183 9.71 0.02 12.28
CA ARG A 183 10.05 0.53 10.95
C ARG A 183 10.25 -0.66 10.01
N ARG A 184 9.28 -0.92 9.14
CA ARG A 184 9.45 -1.89 8.05
C ARG A 184 10.09 -1.17 6.87
N VAL A 185 11.21 -1.69 6.38
CA VAL A 185 11.83 -1.20 5.14
C VAL A 185 11.41 -2.12 4.02
N THR A 186 10.62 -1.61 3.07
CA THR A 186 10.26 -2.34 1.85
C THR A 186 11.04 -1.71 0.70
N ARG A 187 11.66 -2.53 -0.16
CA ARG A 187 12.39 -2.05 -1.34
C ARG A 187 11.74 -2.59 -2.59
N LEU A 188 11.47 -1.71 -3.55
CA LEU A 188 11.15 -2.11 -4.91
C LEU A 188 12.45 -2.36 -5.67
N GLY A 189 12.68 -3.61 -6.07
CA GLY A 189 13.84 -3.99 -6.88
C GLY A 189 15.17 -4.09 -6.12
N LEU A 190 16.25 -4.29 -6.88
CA LEU A 190 17.61 -4.48 -6.37
C LEU A 190 18.54 -3.32 -6.69
N LEU A 191 18.19 -2.43 -7.64
CA LEU A 191 18.93 -1.17 -7.80
C LEU A 191 18.67 -0.27 -6.61
N GLY A 192 19.74 0.11 -5.92
CA GLY A 192 19.68 1.10 -4.85
C GLY A 192 19.27 2.48 -5.40
N PRO A 193 18.68 3.36 -4.56
CA PRO A 193 18.16 4.66 -4.99
C PRO A 193 19.17 5.51 -5.77
N GLN A 194 20.44 5.51 -5.36
CA GLN A 194 21.50 6.26 -6.04
C GLN A 194 21.70 5.78 -7.48
N LEU A 195 21.68 4.47 -7.71
CA LEU A 195 21.95 3.89 -9.02
C LEU A 195 20.73 4.03 -9.96
N THR A 196 19.52 3.90 -9.42
CA THR A 196 18.27 4.22 -10.13
C THR A 196 18.24 5.71 -10.53
N CYS A 197 18.55 6.61 -9.59
CA CYS A 197 18.63 8.05 -9.87
C CYS A 197 19.74 8.40 -10.85
N PHE A 198 20.87 7.70 -10.81
CA PHE A 198 21.95 7.86 -11.78
C PHE A 198 21.49 7.47 -13.18
N ALA A 199 20.85 6.31 -13.34
CA ALA A 199 20.30 5.87 -14.62
C ALA A 199 19.22 6.85 -15.15
N LEU A 200 18.33 7.34 -14.28
CA LEU A 200 17.35 8.36 -14.65
C LEU A 200 18.04 9.66 -15.08
N GLY A 201 19.10 10.07 -14.39
CA GLY A 201 19.95 11.20 -14.76
C GLY A 201 20.59 11.04 -16.15
N VAL A 202 21.00 9.82 -16.54
CA VAL A 202 21.48 9.51 -17.90
C VAL A 202 20.38 9.78 -18.92
N VAL A 203 19.17 9.28 -18.70
CA VAL A 203 18.03 9.47 -19.61
C VAL A 203 17.70 10.95 -19.78
N MET A 204 17.59 11.68 -18.67
CA MET A 204 17.33 13.12 -18.68
C MET A 204 18.44 13.90 -19.41
N GLN A 205 19.71 13.52 -19.24
CA GLN A 205 20.83 14.17 -19.91
C GLN A 205 20.84 13.90 -21.42
N LEU A 206 20.43 12.70 -21.85
CA LEU A 206 20.34 12.38 -23.27
C LEU A 206 19.27 13.23 -23.95
N ARG A 207 18.09 13.36 -23.31
CA ARG A 207 16.89 14.02 -23.84
C ARG A 207 16.96 15.54 -23.80
N ASP A 208 17.47 16.09 -22.69
CA ASP A 208 17.61 17.51 -22.38
C ASP A 208 16.43 18.40 -22.82
N ARG A 209 15.20 17.97 -22.49
CA ARG A 209 13.97 18.67 -22.89
C ARG A 209 13.64 19.81 -21.90
N PRO A 210 13.20 20.98 -22.40
CA PRO A 210 12.75 22.07 -21.54
C PRO A 210 11.61 21.64 -20.60
N GLY A 211 11.67 22.02 -19.32
CA GLY A 211 10.63 21.75 -18.33
C GLY A 211 10.64 20.32 -17.74
N GLU A 212 11.14 19.33 -18.46
CA GLU A 212 11.17 17.91 -18.02
C GLU A 212 11.92 17.74 -16.68
N ALA A 213 13.05 18.42 -16.51
CA ALA A 213 13.81 18.36 -15.27
C ALA A 213 13.02 18.87 -14.06
N LYS A 214 12.22 19.92 -14.23
CA LYS A 214 11.37 20.44 -13.17
C LYS A 214 10.27 19.43 -12.83
N SER A 215 9.59 18.92 -13.86
CA SER A 215 8.52 17.92 -13.72
C SER A 215 8.98 16.68 -12.97
N VAL A 216 10.12 16.10 -13.39
CA VAL A 216 10.73 14.94 -12.71
C VAL A 216 11.05 15.26 -11.25
N HIS A 217 11.64 16.42 -10.96
CA HIS A 217 11.98 16.79 -9.59
C HIS A 217 10.75 16.95 -8.68
N ASP A 218 9.64 17.47 -9.19
CA ASP A 218 8.42 17.68 -8.40
C ASP A 218 7.86 16.36 -7.84
N HIS A 219 8.08 15.23 -8.52
CA HIS A 219 7.64 13.89 -8.12
C HIS A 219 8.62 13.09 -7.26
N LEU A 220 9.82 13.61 -7.02
CA LEU A 220 10.89 12.88 -6.30
C LEU A 220 11.10 13.42 -4.89
N ARG A 221 11.64 12.59 -4.00
CA ARG A 221 12.04 13.01 -2.65
C ARG A 221 13.30 13.88 -2.67
N PRO A 222 13.56 14.69 -1.63
CA PRO A 222 14.75 15.54 -1.55
C PRO A 222 16.08 14.79 -1.82
N ASN A 223 16.21 13.56 -1.31
CA ASN A 223 17.42 12.75 -1.52
C ASN A 223 17.59 12.31 -2.98
N GLU A 224 16.52 11.85 -3.62
CA GLU A 224 16.53 11.45 -5.04
C GLU A 224 16.83 12.64 -5.94
N ARG A 225 16.24 13.81 -5.65
CA ARG A 225 16.57 15.07 -6.36
C ARG A 225 18.06 15.39 -6.26
N ALA A 226 18.67 15.22 -5.08
CA ALA A 226 20.09 15.44 -4.87
C ALA A 226 20.96 14.44 -5.67
N PHE A 227 20.58 13.16 -5.70
CA PHE A 227 21.27 12.13 -6.49
C PHE A 227 21.21 12.43 -8.00
N ILE A 228 20.03 12.80 -8.52
CA ILE A 228 19.88 13.16 -9.94
C ILE A 228 20.70 14.39 -10.30
N ARG A 229 20.68 15.43 -9.45
CA ARG A 229 21.50 16.64 -9.68
C ARG A 229 22.98 16.28 -9.77
N ALA A 230 23.49 15.53 -8.78
CA ALA A 230 24.88 15.08 -8.79
C ALA A 230 25.20 14.23 -10.03
N ALA A 231 24.30 13.34 -10.44
CA ALA A 231 24.43 12.53 -11.65
C ALA A 231 24.55 13.40 -12.91
N ARG A 232 23.67 14.39 -13.10
CA ARG A 232 23.70 15.30 -14.26
C ARG A 232 24.96 16.17 -14.29
N ASP A 233 25.39 16.69 -13.14
CA ASP A 233 26.64 17.45 -13.01
C ASP A 233 27.87 16.60 -13.35
N TRP A 234 27.84 15.31 -13.01
CA TRP A 234 28.88 14.36 -13.40
C TRP A 234 28.82 14.03 -14.89
N LEU A 235 27.63 13.79 -15.44
CA LEU A 235 27.41 13.43 -16.85
C LEU A 235 27.82 14.55 -17.82
N THR A 236 27.60 15.80 -17.44
CA THR A 236 27.99 16.99 -18.24
C THR A 236 29.51 17.13 -18.41
N ARG A 237 30.28 16.54 -17.49
CA ARG A 237 31.76 16.59 -17.49
C ARG A 237 32.42 15.39 -18.18
N GLN A 238 31.64 14.46 -18.76
CA GLN A 238 32.19 13.27 -19.39
C GLN A 238 32.78 13.58 -20.77
N ASP A 239 33.95 12.99 -21.03
CA ASP A 239 34.63 13.00 -22.32
C ASP A 239 35.00 11.55 -22.70
N PRO A 240 34.43 10.96 -23.77
CA PRO A 240 33.46 11.57 -24.67
C PRO A 240 32.10 11.82 -24.01
N PRO A 241 31.27 12.75 -24.55
CA PRO A 241 29.92 12.98 -24.08
C PRO A 241 29.09 11.69 -24.02
N ILE A 242 28.21 11.57 -23.02
CA ILE A 242 27.46 10.33 -22.77
C ILE A 242 26.65 9.84 -23.98
N ARG A 243 26.15 10.77 -24.80
CA ARG A 243 25.43 10.47 -26.06
C ARG A 243 26.29 9.66 -27.03
N GLN A 244 27.54 10.09 -27.24
CA GLN A 244 28.48 9.39 -28.12
C GLN A 244 28.85 8.02 -27.54
N ARG A 245 29.07 7.97 -26.22
CA ARG A 245 29.37 6.71 -25.53
C ARG A 245 28.26 5.66 -25.68
N LEU A 246 27.00 6.08 -25.59
CA LEU A 246 25.84 5.20 -25.75
C LEU A 246 25.39 5.05 -27.20
N GLN A 247 26.15 5.59 -28.16
CA GLN A 247 25.88 5.51 -29.60
C GLN A 247 24.48 6.04 -29.98
N ILE A 248 24.00 7.05 -29.25
CA ILE A 248 22.70 7.69 -29.49
C ILE A 248 22.89 8.75 -30.60
N PRO A 249 22.07 8.79 -31.66
CA PRO A 249 22.19 9.78 -32.72
C PRO A 249 21.78 11.18 -32.23
N ASP A 250 22.05 12.20 -33.04
CA ASP A 250 21.71 13.59 -32.73
C ASP A 250 20.18 13.76 -32.52
N PRO A 251 19.72 14.47 -31.47
CA PRO A 251 18.32 14.76 -31.22
C PRO A 251 17.55 15.34 -32.41
N ALA A 252 18.21 16.08 -33.29
CA ALA A 252 17.60 16.62 -34.51
C ALA A 252 17.13 15.52 -35.49
N THR A 253 17.61 14.29 -35.33
CA THR A 253 17.25 13.13 -36.16
C THR A 253 16.16 12.25 -35.55
N TRP A 254 15.76 12.51 -34.31
CA TRP A 254 14.77 11.68 -33.63
C TRP A 254 13.38 11.94 -34.19
N ALA A 255 12.54 10.90 -34.16
CA ALA A 255 11.11 11.08 -34.39
C ALA A 255 10.55 12.06 -33.34
N PRO A 256 9.53 12.87 -33.70
CA PRO A 256 8.85 13.68 -32.70
C PRO A 256 8.30 12.78 -31.59
N PRO A 257 8.32 13.24 -30.33
CA PRO A 257 7.71 12.49 -29.25
C PRO A 257 6.23 12.26 -29.56
N PRO A 258 5.71 11.04 -29.36
CA PRO A 258 4.27 10.79 -29.48
C PRO A 258 3.49 11.71 -28.55
N SER A 259 2.30 12.10 -28.97
CA SER A 259 1.40 12.86 -28.11
C SER A 259 0.94 11.96 -26.96
N LEU A 260 0.59 12.56 -25.82
CA LEU A 260 0.07 11.76 -24.72
C LEU A 260 -1.28 11.12 -25.06
N ASP A 261 -2.07 11.79 -25.91
CA ASP A 261 -3.37 11.32 -26.38
C ASP A 261 -3.25 9.99 -27.14
N ASP A 262 -2.12 9.76 -27.84
CA ASP A 262 -1.81 8.50 -28.52
C ASP A 262 -1.78 7.31 -27.54
N PHE A 263 -1.42 7.57 -26.27
CA PHE A 263 -1.41 6.55 -25.22
C PHE A 263 -2.70 6.50 -24.40
N VAL A 264 -3.39 7.62 -24.27
CA VAL A 264 -4.58 7.74 -23.41
C VAL A 264 -5.83 7.15 -24.05
N GLY A 265 -6.02 7.39 -25.35
CA GLY A 265 -7.26 7.04 -26.06
C GLY A 265 -7.58 5.55 -26.21
N LEU A 266 -6.65 4.64 -25.91
CA LEU A 266 -6.87 3.19 -26.06
C LEU A 266 -7.82 2.59 -25.01
N ALA A 267 -7.92 3.18 -23.82
CA ALA A 267 -8.75 2.64 -22.74
C ALA A 267 -10.25 2.93 -22.91
N GLU A 268 -10.60 4.04 -23.57
CA GLU A 268 -12.01 4.43 -23.79
C GLU A 268 -12.74 3.51 -24.78
N LEU A 269 -12.01 2.76 -25.62
CA LEU A 269 -12.59 1.97 -26.70
C LEU A 269 -13.15 0.60 -26.28
N GLU A 270 -12.86 0.13 -25.06
CA GLU A 270 -13.31 -1.17 -24.54
C GLU A 270 -14.31 -1.06 -23.38
N GLU A 271 -14.65 0.15 -22.91
CA GLU A 271 -15.63 0.34 -21.84
C GLU A 271 -17.04 0.01 -22.35
N GLY A 272 -17.48 -1.24 -22.14
CA GLY A 272 -18.90 -1.55 -22.19
C GLY A 272 -19.61 -0.76 -21.08
N GLU A 273 -20.66 -0.01 -21.43
CA GLU A 273 -21.50 0.75 -20.48
C GLU A 273 -22.10 -0.15 -19.36
N ASP A 274 -22.01 -1.48 -19.53
CA ASP A 274 -22.56 -2.51 -18.64
C ASP A 274 -21.55 -3.18 -17.69
N GLU A 275 -20.27 -2.75 -17.63
CA GLU A 275 -19.33 -3.35 -16.68
C GLU A 275 -19.72 -3.05 -15.22
N PRO A 276 -19.83 -4.06 -14.34
CA PRO A 276 -20.23 -3.86 -12.96
C PRO A 276 -19.19 -3.01 -12.19
N PHE A 277 -19.67 -2.02 -11.46
CA PHE A 277 -18.82 -1.10 -10.68
C PHE A 277 -17.96 -1.87 -9.65
N GLU A 278 -16.64 -1.90 -9.86
CA GLU A 278 -15.70 -2.47 -8.88
C GLU A 278 -15.73 -1.66 -7.57
N GLU A 279 -15.89 -2.36 -6.44
CA GLU A 279 -15.88 -1.71 -5.13
C GLU A 279 -14.45 -1.27 -4.74
N ARG A 280 -14.23 0.05 -4.67
CA ARG A 280 -12.96 0.69 -4.30
C ARG A 280 -12.36 0.13 -3.01
N ARG A 281 -11.32 -0.69 -3.16
CA ARG A 281 -10.56 -1.32 -2.05
C ARG A 281 -9.54 -0.40 -1.37
N ASP A 282 -9.18 0.71 -2.01
CA ASP A 282 -8.27 1.73 -1.51
C ASP A 282 -8.94 2.66 -0.48
N ILE A 283 -10.27 2.75 -0.52
CA ILE A 283 -11.03 3.49 0.48
C ILE A 283 -11.17 2.59 1.73
N ASP A 284 -10.33 2.86 2.74
CA ASP A 284 -10.58 2.34 4.06
C ASP A 284 -11.88 2.99 4.60
N ARG A 285 -13.01 2.27 4.48
CA ARG A 285 -14.28 2.64 5.15
C ARG A 285 -14.13 2.68 6.68
N GLY A 286 -12.96 2.28 7.17
CA GLY A 286 -12.62 2.17 8.57
C GLY A 286 -13.44 1.08 9.21
N VAL A 287 -14.04 1.42 10.32
CA VAL A 287 -14.87 0.51 11.09
C VAL A 287 -16.28 0.39 10.52
N VAL A 288 -16.71 1.33 9.68
CA VAL A 288 -18.13 1.47 9.31
C VAL A 288 -18.61 0.26 8.52
N GLY A 289 -19.64 -0.42 9.02
CA GLY A 289 -20.19 -1.63 8.40
C GLY A 289 -19.26 -2.85 8.42
N LYS A 290 -18.07 -2.77 9.03
CA LYS A 290 -17.05 -3.82 9.00
C LYS A 290 -17.54 -5.18 9.50
N ASN A 291 -18.45 -5.17 10.48
CA ASN A 291 -19.00 -6.37 11.10
C ASN A 291 -20.46 -6.61 10.67
N ARG A 292 -20.95 -6.03 9.57
CA ARG A 292 -22.31 -6.28 9.07
C ARG A 292 -22.56 -7.78 8.89
N GLY A 293 -23.59 -8.30 9.55
CA GLY A 293 -23.91 -9.75 9.54
C GLY A 293 -23.01 -10.62 10.42
N GLN A 294 -21.96 -10.06 11.03
CA GLN A 294 -21.08 -10.74 11.98
C GLN A 294 -21.51 -10.44 13.42
N MET A 295 -21.22 -11.37 14.32
CA MET A 295 -21.51 -11.20 15.74
C MET A 295 -20.44 -10.36 16.44
N VAL A 296 -20.88 -9.43 17.28
CA VAL A 296 -20.05 -8.67 18.23
C VAL A 296 -20.65 -8.77 19.62
N PHE A 297 -19.90 -8.37 20.64
CA PHE A 297 -20.35 -8.40 22.03
C PHE A 297 -20.33 -6.99 22.62
N CYS A 298 -21.19 -6.76 23.61
CA CYS A 298 -21.17 -5.59 24.44
C CYS A 298 -20.17 -5.79 25.58
N VAL A 299 -19.21 -4.88 25.73
CA VAL A 299 -18.29 -4.86 26.86
C VAL A 299 -18.79 -3.83 27.86
N GLU A 300 -19.13 -4.28 29.07
CA GLU A 300 -19.49 -3.39 30.16
C GLU A 300 -18.25 -3.01 30.96
N ARG A 301 -17.90 -1.73 30.94
CA ARG A 301 -16.79 -1.20 31.75
C ARG A 301 -17.34 -0.27 32.82
N SER A 302 -16.89 -0.48 34.06
CA SER A 302 -17.14 0.49 35.12
C SER A 302 -16.37 1.78 34.86
N MET A 303 -17.06 2.92 34.98
CA MET A 303 -16.44 4.24 34.87
C MET A 303 -15.71 4.66 36.15
N ALA A 304 -15.70 3.82 37.20
CA ALA A 304 -15.08 4.09 38.50
C ALA A 304 -13.67 4.66 38.35
N ARG A 305 -12.78 3.95 37.66
CA ARG A 305 -11.38 4.37 37.51
C ARG A 305 -11.26 5.72 36.79
N ARG A 306 -12.09 5.97 35.78
CA ARG A 306 -12.07 7.23 35.02
C ARG A 306 -12.56 8.40 35.88
N PHE A 307 -13.69 8.24 36.56
CA PHE A 307 -14.23 9.28 37.46
C PHE A 307 -13.33 9.51 38.68
N GLY A 308 -12.73 8.47 39.24
CA GLY A 308 -11.75 8.60 40.31
C GLY A 308 -10.52 9.40 39.89
N TYR A 309 -9.97 9.12 38.70
CA TYR A 309 -8.85 9.89 38.17
C TYR A 309 -9.21 11.32 37.85
N VAL A 310 -10.35 11.57 37.21
CA VAL A 310 -10.81 12.94 36.90
C VAL A 310 -11.04 13.73 38.18
N GLY A 311 -11.65 13.14 39.20
CA GLY A 311 -11.84 13.77 40.51
C GLY A 311 -10.51 14.11 41.19
N LEU A 312 -9.60 13.14 41.29
CA LEU A 312 -8.30 13.36 41.96
C LEU A 312 -7.43 14.39 41.21
N PHE A 313 -7.13 14.12 39.93
CA PHE A 313 -6.20 14.95 39.16
C PHE A 313 -6.81 16.27 38.72
N GLY A 314 -8.11 16.32 38.42
CA GLY A 314 -8.80 17.56 38.11
C GLY A 314 -8.72 18.55 39.27
N THR A 315 -8.93 18.08 40.51
CA THR A 315 -8.80 18.90 41.72
C THR A 315 -7.35 19.32 41.98
N MET A 316 -6.36 18.43 41.81
CA MET A 316 -4.96 18.81 41.98
C MET A 316 -4.49 19.84 40.95
N MET A 317 -4.88 19.71 39.68
CA MET A 317 -4.52 20.70 38.65
C MET A 317 -5.18 22.05 38.91
N LEU A 318 -6.50 22.07 39.16
CA LEU A 318 -7.22 23.32 39.40
C LEU A 318 -6.77 23.99 40.71
N GLY A 319 -6.60 23.21 41.79
CA GLY A 319 -6.09 23.68 43.07
C GLY A 319 -4.66 24.22 42.97
N GLY A 320 -3.80 23.57 42.19
CA GLY A 320 -2.44 24.04 41.92
C GLY A 320 -2.38 25.37 41.17
N VAL A 321 -3.32 25.60 40.25
CA VAL A 321 -3.47 26.90 39.56
C VAL A 321 -3.97 27.97 40.53
N MET A 322 -4.99 27.66 41.35
CA MET A 322 -5.54 28.60 42.32
C MET A 322 -4.56 28.98 43.42
N ALA A 323 -3.75 28.04 43.92
CA ALA A 323 -2.74 28.32 44.92
C ALA A 323 -1.60 29.23 44.42
N ARG A 324 -1.44 29.36 43.09
CA ARG A 324 -0.50 30.29 42.46
C ARG A 324 -1.14 31.59 42.02
N SER A 325 -2.46 31.71 42.12
CA SER A 325 -3.20 32.94 41.83
C SER A 325 -2.85 34.00 42.87
N SER A 326 -2.49 35.21 42.42
CA SER A 326 -2.08 36.34 43.27
C SER A 326 -3.24 36.97 44.07
N GLN A 327 -4.36 36.27 44.24
CA GLN A 327 -5.59 36.77 44.87
C GLN A 327 -5.61 36.61 46.40
N GLY A 328 -4.48 36.28 47.03
CA GLY A 328 -4.33 36.34 48.50
C GLY A 328 -5.01 35.22 49.29
N LEU A 329 -5.47 34.15 48.63
CA LEU A 329 -5.95 32.94 49.29
C LEU A 329 -4.77 31.96 49.45
N GLU A 330 -4.21 31.90 50.66
CA GLU A 330 -3.22 30.88 51.02
C GLU A 330 -3.93 29.54 51.21
N ILE A 331 -4.11 28.80 50.11
CA ILE A 331 -4.65 27.45 50.14
C ILE A 331 -3.49 26.47 50.34
N ASP A 332 -3.46 25.83 51.51
CA ASP A 332 -2.47 24.81 51.82
C ASP A 332 -2.56 23.60 50.86
N MET A 333 -1.40 23.15 50.36
CA MET A 333 -1.29 21.99 49.46
C MET A 333 -1.77 20.70 50.11
N ALA A 334 -1.65 20.57 51.44
CA ALA A 334 -2.18 19.41 52.15
C ALA A 334 -3.72 19.37 52.06
N MET A 335 -4.38 20.54 52.16
CA MET A 335 -5.83 20.64 52.01
C MET A 335 -6.27 20.30 50.58
N ILE A 336 -5.59 20.80 49.55
CA ILE A 336 -5.89 20.47 48.14
C ILE A 336 -5.76 18.96 47.90
N SER A 337 -4.71 18.35 48.44
CA SER A 337 -4.47 16.91 48.30
C SER A 337 -5.56 16.09 48.99
N ALA A 338 -5.97 16.47 50.21
CA ALA A 338 -7.04 15.81 50.94
C ALA A 338 -8.39 15.90 50.19
N VAL A 339 -8.72 17.08 49.65
CA VAL A 339 -9.93 17.29 48.83
C VAL A 339 -9.85 16.46 47.54
N GLY A 340 -8.69 16.42 46.87
CA GLY A 340 -8.48 15.59 45.69
C GLY A 340 -8.68 14.10 45.96
N VAL A 341 -8.14 13.57 47.07
CA VAL A 341 -8.36 12.18 47.49
C VAL A 341 -9.84 11.92 47.80
N GLY A 342 -10.51 12.85 48.47
CA GLY A 342 -11.94 12.77 48.76
C GLY A 342 -12.78 12.70 47.48
N LEU A 343 -12.59 13.65 46.56
CA LEU A 343 -13.30 13.69 45.27
C LEU A 343 -12.95 12.51 44.37
N GLY A 344 -11.69 12.05 44.38
CA GLY A 344 -11.28 10.82 43.71
C GLY A 344 -12.01 9.59 44.26
N THR A 345 -12.14 9.47 45.58
CA THR A 345 -12.86 8.36 46.22
C THR A 345 -14.35 8.40 45.91
N VAL A 346 -14.98 9.57 45.99
CA VAL A 346 -16.38 9.78 45.58
C VAL A 346 -16.56 9.43 44.10
N GLY A 347 -15.62 9.84 43.23
CA GLY A 347 -15.61 9.50 41.81
C GLY A 347 -15.52 7.99 41.57
N LEU A 348 -14.68 7.26 42.32
CA LEU A 348 -14.60 5.80 42.26
C LEU A 348 -15.93 5.14 42.63
N LEU A 349 -16.58 5.60 43.70
CA LEU A 349 -17.87 5.07 44.16
C LEU A 349 -18.99 5.37 43.15
N ALA A 350 -19.12 6.62 42.71
CA ALA A 350 -20.11 7.03 41.72
C ALA A 350 -19.91 6.31 40.39
N GLY A 351 -18.67 6.15 39.93
CA GLY A 351 -18.37 5.44 38.68
C GLY A 351 -18.56 3.92 38.76
N ARG A 352 -18.76 3.33 39.95
CA ARG A 352 -19.24 1.94 40.05
C ARG A 352 -20.72 1.81 39.66
N LEU A 353 -21.50 2.88 39.85
CA LEU A 353 -22.93 2.92 39.48
C LEU A 353 -23.11 3.18 37.98
N VAL A 354 -22.13 3.79 37.33
CA VAL A 354 -22.17 4.10 35.90
C VAL A 354 -21.36 3.08 35.11
N ARG A 355 -22.05 2.29 34.28
CA ARG A 355 -21.42 1.36 33.33
C ARG A 355 -21.47 1.94 31.93
N GLU A 356 -20.32 1.95 31.27
CA GLU A 356 -20.21 2.30 29.86
C GLU A 356 -20.27 1.02 29.03
N ARG A 357 -21.15 0.99 28.04
CA ARG A 357 -21.32 -0.14 27.11
C ARG A 357 -20.57 0.17 25.82
N ARG A 358 -19.66 -0.72 25.40
CA ARG A 358 -18.87 -0.55 24.17
C ARG A 358 -18.89 -1.79 23.30
N CYS A 359 -18.70 -1.62 22.00
CA CYS A 359 -18.48 -2.73 21.08
C CYS A 359 -17.17 -3.45 21.41
N SER A 360 -17.19 -4.79 21.42
CA SER A 360 -16.03 -5.64 21.71
C SER A 360 -14.98 -5.66 20.61
N ASP A 361 -15.31 -5.22 19.39
CA ASP A 361 -14.34 -5.22 18.29
C ASP A 361 -13.22 -4.19 18.59
N PRO A 362 -11.93 -4.63 18.59
CA PRO A 362 -10.81 -3.78 18.98
C PRO A 362 -10.62 -2.55 18.09
N GLN A 363 -10.99 -2.64 16.81
CA GLN A 363 -10.91 -1.53 15.88
C GLN A 363 -12.12 -0.60 16.03
N CYS A 364 -13.28 -1.14 16.46
CA CYS A 364 -14.50 -0.38 16.62
C CYS A 364 -14.59 0.46 17.89
N GLY A 365 -14.62 -0.20 19.05
CA GLY A 365 -14.74 0.41 20.39
C GLY A 365 -15.90 1.40 20.59
N ALA A 366 -16.91 1.40 19.70
CA ALA A 366 -18.00 2.39 19.69
C ALA A 366 -18.89 2.27 20.94
N LEU A 367 -19.42 3.41 21.40
CA LEU A 367 -20.40 3.45 22.49
C LEU A 367 -21.72 2.85 22.03
N LEU A 368 -22.30 1.98 22.86
CA LEU A 368 -23.55 1.30 22.58
C LEU A 368 -24.67 1.90 23.44
N PRO A 369 -25.77 2.36 22.83
CA PRO A 369 -26.98 2.73 23.56
C PRO A 369 -27.51 1.56 24.41
N ALA A 370 -28.30 1.86 25.44
CA ALA A 370 -29.04 0.84 26.18
C ALA A 370 -29.98 0.10 25.22
N GLY A 371 -30.01 -1.23 25.29
CA GLY A 371 -30.85 -2.07 24.41
C GLY A 371 -30.43 -2.16 22.94
N ALA A 372 -29.27 -1.63 22.53
CA ALA A 372 -28.80 -1.78 21.16
C ALA A 372 -28.63 -3.27 20.80
N GLU A 373 -29.29 -3.71 19.74
CA GLU A 373 -29.15 -5.05 19.14
C GLU A 373 -28.09 -5.07 18.03
N VAL A 374 -27.78 -3.91 17.45
CA VAL A 374 -26.76 -3.73 16.41
C VAL A 374 -25.84 -2.57 16.80
N CYS A 375 -24.53 -2.74 16.59
CA CYS A 375 -23.57 -1.66 16.83
C CYS A 375 -23.73 -0.55 15.78
N PRO A 376 -23.94 0.73 16.17
CA PRO A 376 -24.21 1.81 15.22
C PRO A 376 -23.01 2.21 14.35
N ARG A 377 -21.80 1.72 14.67
CA ARG A 377 -20.58 2.02 13.91
C ARG A 377 -20.20 0.85 13.00
N CYS A 378 -19.91 -0.32 13.57
CA CYS A 378 -19.49 -1.49 12.76
C CYS A 378 -20.63 -2.34 12.22
N GLU A 379 -21.88 -2.05 12.59
CA GLU A 379 -23.09 -2.78 12.16
C GLU A 379 -23.12 -4.27 12.51
N GLY A 380 -22.27 -4.72 13.44
CA GLY A 380 -22.32 -6.07 13.98
C GLY A 380 -23.49 -6.28 14.93
N THR A 381 -24.07 -7.48 14.87
CA THR A 381 -25.17 -7.92 15.75
C THR A 381 -24.63 -8.22 17.14
N ILE A 382 -25.21 -7.60 18.16
CA ILE A 382 -24.78 -7.74 19.55
C ILE A 382 -25.36 -9.04 20.11
N ALA A 383 -24.49 -10.04 20.24
CA ALA A 383 -24.91 -11.40 20.63
C ALA A 383 -24.94 -11.62 22.15
N GLY A 384 -24.36 -10.71 22.94
CA GLY A 384 -24.36 -10.79 24.40
C GLY A 384 -23.43 -9.77 25.05
N THR A 385 -23.27 -9.88 26.37
CA THR A 385 -22.39 -9.03 27.18
C THR A 385 -21.20 -9.82 27.71
N ILE A 386 -20.00 -9.25 27.61
CA ILE A 386 -18.74 -9.80 28.15
C ILE A 386 -18.05 -8.77 29.05
N SER A 387 -17.13 -9.22 29.90
CA SER A 387 -16.45 -8.34 30.87
C SER A 387 -15.19 -7.70 30.28
N ASP A 388 -14.48 -8.42 29.41
CA ASP A 388 -13.25 -7.94 28.76
C ASP A 388 -13.30 -8.22 27.24
N PRO A 389 -12.82 -7.29 26.38
CA PRO A 389 -12.78 -7.53 24.93
C PRO A 389 -12.00 -8.79 24.51
N LYS A 390 -11.04 -9.26 25.32
CA LYS A 390 -10.26 -10.48 25.05
C LYS A 390 -11.12 -11.75 25.16
N GLU A 391 -12.23 -11.71 25.89
CA GLU A 391 -13.16 -12.83 26.05
C GLU A 391 -14.04 -13.07 24.81
N ARG A 392 -13.93 -12.21 23.79
CA ARG A 392 -14.76 -12.25 22.57
C ARG A 392 -14.77 -13.62 21.90
N LEU A 393 -13.60 -14.25 21.74
CA LEU A 393 -13.48 -15.54 21.06
C LEU A 393 -14.18 -16.66 21.86
N ALA A 394 -13.89 -16.75 23.16
CA ALA A 394 -14.52 -17.72 24.05
C ALA A 394 -16.04 -17.50 24.20
N ALA A 395 -16.52 -16.26 24.09
CA ALA A 395 -17.95 -15.95 24.09
C ALA A 395 -18.63 -16.40 22.78
N ALA A 396 -17.97 -16.20 21.64
CA ALA A 396 -18.46 -16.68 20.35
C ALA A 396 -18.54 -18.22 20.30
N GLU A 397 -17.52 -18.91 20.80
CA GLU A 397 -17.50 -20.39 20.89
C GLU A 397 -18.62 -20.92 21.77
N ARG A 398 -18.87 -20.32 22.94
CA ARG A 398 -19.98 -20.70 23.82
C ARG A 398 -21.35 -20.54 23.16
N LEU A 399 -21.54 -19.45 22.41
CA LEU A 399 -22.79 -19.20 21.71
C LEU A 399 -22.99 -20.17 20.54
N ALA A 400 -21.93 -20.47 19.79
CA ALA A 400 -21.95 -21.48 18.74
C ALA A 400 -22.28 -22.87 19.30
N ALA A 401 -21.72 -23.24 20.46
CA ALA A 401 -22.01 -24.50 21.12
C ALA A 401 -23.44 -24.61 21.69
N SER A 402 -24.07 -23.48 22.03
CA SER A 402 -25.45 -23.46 22.56
C SER A 402 -26.51 -23.35 21.47
N GLN A 403 -26.14 -23.03 20.22
CA GLN A 403 -27.06 -23.08 19.10
C GLN A 403 -27.24 -24.55 18.70
N PRO A 404 -28.46 -25.10 18.78
CA PRO A 404 -28.69 -26.45 18.28
C PRO A 404 -28.37 -26.44 16.78
N THR A 405 -27.38 -27.23 16.37
CA THR A 405 -27.06 -27.43 14.96
C THR A 405 -28.31 -27.95 14.26
N ALA A 406 -28.95 -27.08 13.47
CA ALA A 406 -30.16 -27.38 12.71
C ALA A 406 -29.98 -28.57 11.73
N GLU A 407 -28.74 -29.06 11.55
CA GLU A 407 -28.44 -30.26 10.76
C GLU A 407 -28.90 -31.59 11.38
N ASN A 408 -29.22 -31.66 12.69
CA ASN A 408 -29.67 -32.92 13.30
C ASN A 408 -31.18 -33.19 13.21
N ASP A 409 -31.99 -32.22 12.79
CA ASP A 409 -33.45 -32.41 12.63
C ASP A 409 -33.86 -32.93 11.24
N ALA A 410 -32.92 -33.05 10.29
CA ALA A 410 -33.19 -33.66 8.99
C ALA A 410 -33.05 -35.20 8.98
N ALA A 411 -32.41 -35.80 10.01
CA ALA A 411 -32.13 -37.23 10.07
C ALA A 411 -33.21 -38.08 10.78
N SER A 412 -34.24 -37.46 11.36
CA SER A 412 -35.29 -38.15 12.13
C SER A 412 -36.66 -38.09 11.46
N LYS A 413 -36.73 -38.38 10.16
CA LYS A 413 -38.00 -38.70 9.50
C LYS A 413 -38.22 -40.22 9.54
N PRO A 414 -39.11 -40.77 10.38
CA PRO A 414 -39.35 -42.21 10.43
C PRO A 414 -40.08 -42.65 9.15
N ALA A 415 -39.54 -43.67 8.50
CA ALA A 415 -40.20 -44.41 7.44
C ALA A 415 -41.45 -45.11 8.00
N ALA A 416 -42.63 -44.56 7.73
CA ALA A 416 -43.90 -45.18 8.06
C ALA A 416 -44.53 -45.78 6.80
N GLY A 417 -44.66 -47.12 6.80
CA GLY A 417 -45.80 -47.81 6.22
C GLY A 417 -45.61 -48.43 4.83
N GLN A 418 -44.96 -49.59 4.78
CA GLN A 418 -45.33 -50.66 3.84
C GLN A 418 -45.50 -51.99 4.60
N ASP A 419 -46.46 -52.76 4.12
CA ASP A 419 -46.85 -54.14 4.47
C ASP A 419 -47.94 -54.34 5.53
N ALA A 420 -49.15 -54.72 5.09
CA ALA A 420 -49.49 -56.16 5.03
C ALA A 420 -50.91 -56.44 4.48
N ALA A 421 -50.96 -57.46 3.59
CA ALA A 421 -51.97 -58.52 3.43
C ALA A 421 -53.44 -58.12 3.07
N SER A 422 -53.96 -58.44 1.89
CA SER A 422 -54.37 -59.76 1.33
C SER A 422 -55.60 -60.41 2.00
N LYS A 423 -56.53 -60.89 1.12
CA LYS A 423 -57.65 -61.86 1.30
C LYS A 423 -58.98 -61.24 1.81
N SER A 424 -60.18 -61.49 1.26
CA SER A 424 -60.73 -62.52 0.36
C SER A 424 -62.07 -62.06 -0.26
N ALA A 425 -62.52 -62.82 -1.28
CA ALA A 425 -63.87 -62.98 -1.85
C ALA A 425 -64.14 -62.28 -3.19
#